data_AF-A0A8R1TQP1-F1
#
_entry.id   AF-A0A8R1TQP1-F1
#
_cell.length_a   1.000
_cell.length_b   1.000
_cell.length_c   1.000
_cell.angle_alpha   90.00
_cell.angle_beta   90.00
_cell.angle_gamma   90.00
#
_symmetry.space_group_name_H-M   'P 1'
#
loop_
_entity.id
_entity.type
_entity.pdbx_description
1 polymer ?
#
loop_
_entity_poly.entity_id
_entity_poly.type
_entity_poly.pdbx_seq_one_letter_code
_entity_poly.pdbx_strand_id
1 'polypeptide(L)'
;MIMMQCGRLSVIISGSRLPVIRYASSLDAATTAPGTSDATIDSFLNSLEEQCGSKKTKVVSRLTERHRLIAEGRLPPITYEWEKKLWAKRERFGMYGLASGVKPEELWPSIEEIQEEEAIGWYMKYNDVLKTVENAKKSKHAATLTRLEEVAALEDKYPEKLKEFLESRKEVVPVKSKQQLEAEQRAKDMLEYYGYEILPNDPRFPILFERMTEAKKKAVKLAEKEELSLKKHASRKKEKEKKQEKKEDS
;
A
#
# COMPACT_ATOMS: atom_id res chain seq x y z
N MET A 1 -2.84 -22.02 -14.65
CA MET A 1 -1.52 -21.38 -14.46
C MET A 1 -1.74 -19.87 -14.41
N ILE A 2 -2.12 -19.34 -13.25
CA ILE A 2 -2.34 -17.91 -13.01
C ILE A 2 -1.46 -17.59 -11.81
N MET A 3 -0.30 -17.00 -12.08
CA MET A 3 0.69 -16.62 -11.08
C MET A 3 0.24 -15.34 -10.37
N MET A 4 0.36 -15.38 -9.04
CA MET A 4 0.20 -14.25 -8.13
C MET A 4 1.13 -13.10 -8.50
N GLN A 5 0.62 -11.88 -8.39
CA GLN A 5 1.43 -10.66 -8.36
C GLN A 5 1.15 -9.94 -7.03
N CYS A 6 1.94 -10.27 -6.00
CA CYS A 6 2.03 -9.48 -4.76
C CYS A 6 3.13 -8.43 -4.96
N GLY A 7 2.72 -7.17 -5.16
CA GLY A 7 3.62 -6.03 -5.33
C GLY A 7 3.50 -5.04 -4.17
N ARG A 8 4.49 -5.10 -3.28
CA ARG A 8 5.03 -4.04 -2.39
C ARG A 8 4.21 -2.76 -2.23
N LEU A 9 3.65 -2.56 -1.02
CA LEU A 9 3.32 -1.25 -0.49
C LEU A 9 4.43 -0.81 0.48
N SER A 10 5.24 0.15 0.03
CA SER A 10 6.16 0.91 0.86
C SER A 10 6.13 2.36 0.40
N VAL A 11 5.30 3.22 1.02
CA VAL A 11 5.43 4.68 0.83
C VAL A 11 5.07 5.43 2.12
N ILE A 12 6.15 5.79 2.83
CA ILE A 12 6.50 7.14 3.31
C ILE A 12 5.49 7.85 4.22
N ILE A 13 5.86 7.83 5.50
CA ILE A 13 5.56 8.85 6.51
C ILE A 13 6.09 10.21 5.99
N SER A 14 5.18 11.12 5.69
CA SER A 14 5.46 12.56 5.53
C SER A 14 4.39 13.27 6.36
N GLY A 15 4.72 14.06 7.38
CA GLY A 15 5.72 15.11 7.35
C GLY A 15 4.96 16.42 7.30
N SER A 16 4.29 16.73 8.40
CA SER A 16 3.46 17.93 8.60
C SER A 16 4.28 19.20 8.36
N ARG A 17 4.14 19.79 7.17
CA ARG A 17 4.54 21.16 6.88
C ARG A 17 3.42 21.81 6.09
N LEU A 18 2.61 22.61 6.78
CA LEU A 18 1.68 23.53 6.13
C LEU A 18 2.50 24.63 5.43
N PRO A 19 2.25 24.93 4.15
CA PRO A 19 2.85 26.06 3.48
C PRO A 19 2.17 27.37 3.90
N VAL A 20 2.96 28.34 4.37
CA VAL A 20 2.52 29.74 4.50
C VAL A 20 2.42 30.30 3.08
N ILE A 21 1.20 30.51 2.60
CA ILE A 21 0.91 31.13 1.32
C ILE A 21 0.93 32.65 1.52
N ARG A 22 1.92 33.33 0.94
CA ARG A 22 1.91 34.79 0.77
C ARG A 22 1.18 35.11 -0.53
N TYR A 23 -0.01 35.69 -0.45
CA TYR A 23 -0.65 36.31 -1.59
C TYR A 23 -0.12 37.75 -1.76
N ALA A 24 0.57 37.98 -2.87
CA ALA A 24 0.81 39.30 -3.42
C ALA A 24 -0.26 39.54 -4.50
N SER A 25 -1.22 40.44 -4.25
CA SER A 25 -2.05 41.00 -5.31
C SER A 25 -1.51 42.38 -5.69
N SER A 26 -1.31 42.53 -6.99
CA SER A 26 -1.21 43.79 -7.73
C SER A 26 -2.54 43.97 -8.44
N LEU A 27 -3.12 45.17 -8.42
CA LEU A 27 -3.74 45.79 -9.58
C LEU A 27 -4.21 47.21 -9.26
N ASP A 28 -4.00 48.06 -10.26
CA ASP A 28 -4.31 49.48 -10.37
C ASP A 28 -5.81 49.76 -10.37
N ALA A 29 -6.20 50.95 -9.89
CA ALA A 29 -7.12 51.83 -10.62
C ALA A 29 -7.21 53.20 -9.91
N ALA A 30 -6.90 54.24 -10.69
CA ALA A 30 -7.05 55.64 -10.33
C ALA A 30 -8.52 56.05 -10.15
N THR A 31 -8.80 57.00 -9.26
CA THR A 31 -9.80 58.05 -9.48
C THR A 31 -9.53 59.25 -8.56
N THR A 32 -9.43 60.40 -9.21
CA THR A 32 -9.14 61.74 -8.69
C THR A 32 -10.41 62.41 -8.16
N ALA A 33 -10.33 63.08 -7.01
CA ALA A 33 -11.16 64.25 -6.69
C ALA A 33 -10.44 65.15 -5.67
N PRO A 34 -10.28 66.46 -5.93
CA PRO A 34 -9.55 67.39 -5.06
C PRO A 34 -10.48 68.26 -4.22
N GLY A 35 -9.94 68.77 -3.11
CA GLY A 35 -10.41 69.98 -2.43
C GLY A 35 -11.24 69.71 -1.18
N THR A 36 -10.71 70.10 -0.03
CA THR A 36 -11.26 71.21 0.79
C THR A 36 -10.21 71.56 1.85
N SER A 37 -9.97 72.86 1.95
CA SER A 37 -9.16 73.57 2.94
C SER A 37 -9.43 73.13 4.38
N ASP A 38 -8.40 73.16 5.24
CA ASP A 38 -8.49 73.92 6.49
C ASP A 38 -7.10 74.09 7.13
N ALA A 39 -6.73 75.36 7.25
CA ALA A 39 -5.52 75.87 7.86
C ALA A 39 -5.66 75.82 9.38
N THR A 40 -4.99 74.92 10.11
CA THR A 40 -4.73 75.00 11.58
C THR A 40 -3.62 74.03 12.06
N ILE A 41 -2.66 73.57 11.23
CA ILE A 41 -1.61 72.61 11.69
C ILE A 41 -0.17 73.09 11.42
N ASP A 42 0.05 74.38 11.17
CA ASP A 42 1.41 74.91 10.97
C ASP A 42 2.11 75.34 12.27
N SER A 43 1.43 75.22 13.43
CA SER A 43 1.97 75.64 14.74
C SER A 43 2.72 74.54 15.51
N PHE A 44 2.59 73.26 15.15
CA PHE A 44 3.20 72.15 15.90
C PHE A 44 4.40 71.51 15.20
N LEU A 45 4.61 71.76 13.91
CA LEU A 45 5.79 71.28 13.18
C LEU A 45 7.04 72.13 13.47
N ASN A 46 6.88 73.43 13.73
CA ASN A 46 8.01 74.33 14.01
C ASN A 46 8.66 74.13 15.40
N SER A 47 8.03 73.39 16.31
CA SER A 47 8.56 73.19 17.68
C SER A 47 9.34 71.88 17.85
N LEU A 48 9.32 70.98 16.87
CA LEU A 48 10.07 69.71 16.89
C LEU A 48 11.32 69.73 16.00
N GLU A 49 11.44 70.71 15.11
CA GLU A 49 12.66 70.96 14.32
C GLU A 49 13.80 71.59 15.14
N GLU A 50 13.52 72.10 16.35
CA GLU A 50 14.48 72.86 17.17
C GLU A 50 15.44 71.99 18.02
N GLN A 51 15.43 70.67 17.85
CA GLN A 51 16.38 69.75 18.52
C GLN A 51 17.35 69.01 17.59
N CYS A 52 17.45 69.40 16.31
CA CYS A 52 18.43 68.83 15.39
C CYS A 52 19.45 69.88 14.93
N GLY A 53 20.51 70.03 15.72
CA GLY A 53 21.51 71.08 15.58
C GLY A 53 22.04 71.27 14.14
N SER A 54 21.85 72.49 13.63
CA SER A 54 22.47 73.03 12.43
C SER A 54 23.97 73.27 12.66
N LYS A 55 24.75 72.20 12.84
CA LYS A 55 26.20 72.22 12.66
C LYS A 55 26.47 71.63 11.29
N LYS A 56 27.07 72.40 10.39
CA LYS A 56 27.49 71.99 9.05
C LYS A 56 28.60 70.92 9.13
N THR A 57 28.28 69.72 9.61
CA THR A 57 29.16 68.56 9.51
C THR A 57 28.97 67.96 8.12
N LYS A 58 30.05 67.92 7.34
CA LYS A 58 30.08 67.21 6.06
C LYS A 58 29.64 65.77 6.31
N VAL A 59 28.56 65.32 5.67
CA VAL A 59 28.09 63.93 5.78
C VAL A 59 29.21 63.03 5.27
N VAL A 60 29.89 62.34 6.19
CA VAL A 60 31.04 61.47 5.84
C VAL A 60 30.55 60.12 5.30
N SER A 61 29.34 59.70 5.65
CA SER A 61 28.78 58.44 5.17
C SER A 61 28.35 58.57 3.71
N ARG A 62 28.75 57.59 2.89
CA ARG A 62 28.26 57.42 1.52
C ARG A 62 26.85 56.79 1.47
N LEU A 63 26.12 56.84 2.59
CA LEU A 63 24.78 56.29 2.73
C LEU A 63 23.79 57.28 2.12
N THR A 64 22.81 56.77 1.37
CA THR A 64 21.67 57.58 0.91
C THR A 64 20.88 58.10 2.12
N GLU A 65 20.23 59.26 1.98
CA GLU A 65 19.49 59.92 3.08
C GLU A 65 18.55 58.98 3.84
N ARG A 66 17.79 58.13 3.14
CA ARG A 66 16.92 57.11 3.74
C ARG A 66 17.67 56.18 4.70
N HIS A 67 18.82 55.64 4.27
CA HIS A 67 19.62 54.72 5.08
C HIS A 67 20.29 55.42 6.26
N ARG A 68 20.64 56.70 6.10
CA ARG A 68 21.13 57.53 7.20
C ARG A 68 20.06 57.72 8.27
N LEU A 69 18.83 58.07 7.88
CA LEU A 69 17.72 58.24 8.81
C LEU A 69 17.41 56.93 9.56
N ILE A 70 17.39 55.79 8.85
CA ILE A 70 17.20 54.48 9.48
C ILE A 70 18.30 54.20 10.51
N ALA A 71 19.57 54.47 10.19
CA ALA A 71 20.69 54.26 11.11
C ALA A 71 20.64 55.19 12.34
N GLU A 72 20.11 56.40 12.18
CA GLU A 72 19.86 57.35 13.26
C GLU A 72 18.59 57.02 14.08
N GLY A 73 17.83 55.97 13.71
CA GLY A 73 16.56 55.63 14.35
C GLY A 73 15.43 56.62 14.05
N ARG A 74 15.59 57.43 13.01
CA ARG A 74 14.62 58.44 12.56
C ARG A 74 13.70 57.86 11.49
N LEU A 75 12.58 58.56 11.28
CA LEU A 75 11.56 58.15 10.32
C LEU A 75 12.08 58.36 8.87
N PRO A 76 12.27 57.29 8.07
CA PRO A 76 12.64 57.44 6.67
C PRO A 76 11.45 57.98 5.84
N PRO A 77 11.70 58.80 4.81
CA PRO A 77 10.64 59.22 3.89
C PRO A 77 10.06 58.01 3.14
N ILE A 78 8.77 58.07 2.82
CA ILE A 78 8.08 57.05 2.02
C ILE A 78 8.44 57.30 0.55
N THR A 79 9.27 56.44 -0.02
CA THR A 79 9.79 56.58 -1.40
C THR A 79 9.25 55.50 -2.33
N TYR A 80 8.93 54.31 -1.83
CA TYR A 80 8.54 53.18 -2.67
C TYR A 80 7.05 52.85 -2.57
N GLU A 81 6.47 52.36 -3.67
CA GLU A 81 5.04 51.99 -3.71
C GLU A 81 4.67 50.89 -2.70
N TRP A 82 5.58 49.95 -2.43
CA TRP A 82 5.33 48.91 -1.44
C TRP A 82 5.27 49.44 -0.01
N GLU A 83 5.90 50.58 0.30
CA GLU A 83 5.83 51.22 1.62
C GLU A 83 4.46 51.85 1.89
N LYS A 84 3.68 52.10 0.82
CA LYS A 84 2.30 52.58 0.92
C LYS A 84 1.32 51.45 1.23
N LYS A 85 1.71 50.18 1.04
CA LYS A 85 0.86 49.02 1.31
C LYS A 85 0.60 48.86 2.81
N LEU A 86 -0.56 48.30 3.15
CA LEU A 86 -1.04 48.17 4.53
C LEU A 86 -0.08 47.40 5.45
N TRP A 87 0.53 46.32 4.97
CA TRP A 87 1.51 45.56 5.75
C TRP A 87 2.76 46.38 6.10
N ALA A 88 3.24 47.23 5.18
CA ALA A 88 4.39 48.09 5.41
C ALA A 88 4.04 49.26 6.35
N LYS A 89 2.81 49.77 6.29
CA LYS A 89 2.27 50.72 7.27
C LYS A 89 2.25 50.11 8.69
N ARG A 90 1.79 48.86 8.83
CA ARG A 90 1.80 48.11 10.11
C ARG A 90 3.22 47.93 10.65
N GLU A 91 4.17 47.56 9.79
CA GLU A 91 5.59 47.43 10.17
C GLU A 91 6.18 48.76 10.63
N ARG A 92 5.95 49.84 9.87
CA ARG A 92 6.38 51.20 10.22
C ARG A 92 5.79 51.69 11.54
N PHE A 93 4.49 51.44 11.77
CA PHE A 93 3.84 51.76 13.04
C PHE A 93 4.42 50.93 14.19
N GLY A 94 4.74 49.66 13.98
CA GLY A 94 5.41 48.83 14.98
C GLY A 94 6.81 49.31 15.36
N MET A 95 7.57 49.86 14.39
CA MET A 95 8.92 50.37 14.63
C MET A 95 8.98 51.77 15.26
N TYR A 96 8.14 52.70 14.79
CA TYR A 96 8.20 54.12 15.18
C TYR A 96 7.01 54.59 16.03
N GLY A 97 6.00 53.74 16.22
CA GLY A 97 4.78 54.09 16.95
C GLY A 97 4.02 55.25 16.29
N LEU A 98 3.47 56.15 17.11
CA LEU A 98 2.73 57.33 16.68
C LEU A 98 3.58 58.32 15.87
N ALA A 99 4.92 58.29 16.03
CA ALA A 99 5.82 59.14 15.25
C ALA A 99 5.81 58.80 13.75
N SER A 100 5.31 57.62 13.38
CA SER A 100 5.15 57.21 11.97
C SER A 100 4.12 58.03 11.18
N GLY A 101 3.21 58.73 11.87
CA GLY A 101 2.08 59.42 11.24
C GLY A 101 0.97 58.49 10.73
N VAL A 102 1.09 57.17 10.93
CA VAL A 102 0.06 56.21 10.53
C VAL A 102 -1.07 56.21 11.57
N LYS A 103 -2.30 56.39 11.13
CA LYS A 103 -3.48 56.33 11.99
C LYS A 103 -3.71 54.88 12.47
N PRO A 104 -3.83 54.62 13.78
CA PRO A 104 -4.05 53.25 14.28
C PRO A 104 -5.34 52.58 13.75
N GLU A 105 -6.36 53.38 13.43
CA GLU A 105 -7.64 52.90 12.90
C GLU A 105 -7.49 52.19 11.54
N GLU A 106 -6.57 52.65 10.69
CA GLU A 106 -6.33 52.05 9.37
C GLU A 106 -5.63 50.68 9.47
N LEU A 107 -5.03 50.36 10.62
CA LEU A 107 -4.22 49.14 10.77
C LEU A 107 -5.05 47.89 11.01
N TRP A 108 -6.26 48.07 11.55
CA TRP A 108 -7.21 46.98 11.78
C TRP A 108 -7.75 46.46 10.45
N PRO A 109 -8.08 45.16 10.36
CA PRO A 109 -8.73 44.62 9.17
C PRO A 109 -10.04 45.35 8.86
N SER A 110 -10.31 45.56 7.58
CA SER A 110 -11.60 46.12 7.17
C SER A 110 -12.72 45.10 7.38
N ILE A 111 -13.98 45.56 7.42
CA ILE A 111 -15.14 44.66 7.49
C ILE A 111 -15.17 43.74 6.27
N GLU A 112 -14.76 44.23 5.11
CA GLU A 112 -14.65 43.45 3.88
C GLU A 112 -13.58 42.35 4.00
N GLU A 113 -12.40 42.67 4.53
CA GLU A 113 -11.33 41.69 4.77
C GLU A 113 -11.78 40.58 5.75
N ILE A 114 -12.49 40.94 6.82
CA ILE A 114 -13.01 39.95 7.78
C ILE A 114 -14.06 39.05 7.12
N GLN A 115 -14.96 39.62 6.32
CA GLN A 115 -15.97 38.85 5.61
C GLN A 115 -15.34 37.91 4.57
N GLU A 116 -14.28 38.34 3.89
CA GLU A 116 -13.50 37.47 3.01
C GLU A 116 -12.87 36.32 3.79
N GLU A 117 -12.24 36.58 4.94
CA GLU A 117 -11.66 35.54 5.79
C GLU A 117 -12.70 34.52 6.27
N GLU A 118 -13.88 34.98 6.71
CA GLU A 118 -15.01 34.14 7.08
C GLU A 118 -15.55 33.34 5.90
N ALA A 119 -15.60 33.93 4.70
CA ALA A 119 -16.08 33.29 3.48
C ALA A 119 -15.15 32.19 2.98
N ILE A 120 -13.83 32.26 3.23
CA ILE A 120 -12.93 31.16 2.86
C ILE A 120 -13.24 29.89 3.67
N GLY A 121 -13.81 30.02 4.87
CA GLY A 121 -14.37 28.90 5.61
C GLY A 121 -13.33 27.89 6.14
N TRP A 122 -12.09 28.32 6.41
CA TRP A 122 -11.04 27.46 6.98
C TRP A 122 -11.42 26.87 8.34
N TYR A 123 -12.19 27.64 9.12
CA TYR A 123 -12.53 27.29 10.49
C TYR A 123 -13.99 26.85 10.59
N MET A 124 -14.20 25.72 11.28
CA MET A 124 -15.53 25.21 11.61
C MET A 124 -15.82 25.40 13.10
N LYS A 125 -17.09 25.53 13.44
CA LYS A 125 -17.51 25.56 14.85
C LYS A 125 -17.26 24.20 15.49
N TYR A 126 -16.79 24.21 16.74
CA TYR A 126 -16.48 22.99 17.50
C TYR A 126 -17.62 21.95 17.47
N ASN A 127 -18.86 22.40 17.69
CA ASN A 127 -20.04 21.53 17.69
C ASN A 127 -20.29 20.84 16.34
N ASP A 128 -19.97 21.50 15.24
CA ASP A 128 -20.15 20.93 13.90
C ASP A 128 -19.10 19.85 13.65
N VAL A 129 -17.85 20.10 14.04
CA VAL A 129 -16.76 19.12 13.99
C VAL A 129 -17.06 17.91 14.88
N LEU A 130 -17.63 18.13 16.06
CA LEU A 130 -18.04 17.02 16.95
C LEU A 130 -19.07 16.12 16.26
N LYS A 131 -20.11 16.71 15.67
CA LYS A 131 -21.15 15.98 14.92
C LYS A 131 -20.57 15.22 13.73
N THR A 132 -19.67 15.82 12.95
CA THR A 132 -19.04 15.14 11.81
C THR A 132 -18.21 13.94 12.26
N VAL A 133 -17.45 14.08 13.35
CA VAL A 133 -16.65 12.98 13.93
C VAL A 133 -17.55 11.86 14.46
N GLU A 134 -18.63 12.18 15.17
CA GLU A 134 -19.58 11.17 15.67
C GLU A 134 -20.27 10.42 14.53
N ASN A 135 -20.72 11.13 13.48
CA ASN A 135 -21.33 10.53 12.30
C ASN A 135 -20.34 9.62 11.57
N ALA A 136 -19.08 10.03 11.43
CA ALA A 136 -18.02 9.21 10.83
C ALA A 136 -17.70 7.97 11.66
N LYS A 137 -17.76 8.05 13.00
CA LYS A 137 -17.60 6.88 13.89
C LYS A 137 -18.77 5.90 13.72
N LYS A 138 -20.00 6.40 13.69
CA LYS A 138 -21.21 5.58 13.50
C LYS A 138 -21.21 4.85 12.14
N SER A 139 -20.87 5.54 11.06
CA SER A 139 -20.81 4.94 9.72
C SER A 139 -19.73 3.85 9.62
N LYS A 140 -18.55 4.09 10.18
CA LYS A 140 -17.48 3.08 10.28
C LYS A 140 -17.93 1.86 11.08
N HIS A 141 -18.59 2.08 12.22
CA HIS A 141 -19.09 0.98 13.04
C HIS A 141 -20.15 0.15 12.29
N ALA A 142 -21.08 0.81 11.60
CA ALA A 142 -22.10 0.12 10.81
C ALA A 142 -21.46 -0.72 9.68
N ALA A 143 -20.49 -0.15 8.94
CA ALA A 143 -19.77 -0.87 7.89
C ALA A 143 -18.97 -2.07 8.42
N THR A 144 -18.41 -1.98 9.62
CA THR A 144 -17.75 -3.12 10.27
C THR A 144 -18.74 -4.21 10.65
N LEU A 145 -19.91 -3.84 11.19
CA LEU A 145 -20.94 -4.82 11.54
C LEU A 145 -21.48 -5.55 10.31
N THR A 146 -21.82 -4.82 9.24
CA THR A 146 -22.28 -5.45 7.99
C THR A 146 -21.21 -6.39 7.42
N ARG A 147 -19.93 -6.00 7.52
CA ARG A 147 -18.83 -6.86 7.08
C ARG A 147 -18.70 -8.12 7.92
N LEU A 148 -18.89 -8.03 9.23
CA LEU A 148 -18.88 -9.19 10.13
C LEU A 148 -20.06 -10.14 9.85
N GLU A 149 -21.25 -9.59 9.60
CA GLU A 149 -22.44 -10.36 9.22
C GLU A 149 -22.23 -11.12 7.89
N GLU A 150 -21.64 -10.48 6.88
CA GLU A 150 -21.27 -11.13 5.62
C GLU A 150 -20.26 -12.26 5.84
N VAL A 151 -19.24 -12.05 6.68
CA VAL A 151 -18.22 -13.07 6.97
C VAL A 151 -18.84 -14.25 7.71
N ALA A 152 -19.71 -14.01 8.69
CA ALA A 152 -20.43 -15.07 9.39
C ALA A 152 -21.30 -15.88 8.42
N ALA A 153 -22.06 -15.22 7.54
CA ALA A 153 -22.88 -15.90 6.54
C ALA A 153 -22.06 -16.70 5.50
N LEU A 154 -20.80 -16.31 5.25
CA LEU A 154 -19.87 -17.07 4.41
C LEU A 154 -19.23 -18.23 5.16
N GLU A 155 -18.96 -18.08 6.46
CA GLU A 155 -18.44 -19.13 7.34
C GLU A 155 -19.45 -20.26 7.48
N ASP A 156 -20.74 -19.96 7.64
CA ASP A 156 -21.82 -20.95 7.68
C ASP A 156 -21.89 -21.81 6.40
N LYS A 157 -21.58 -21.20 5.24
CA LYS A 157 -21.58 -21.88 3.92
C LYS A 157 -20.24 -22.56 3.59
N TYR A 158 -19.21 -22.31 4.37
CA TYR A 158 -17.88 -22.87 4.15
C TYR A 158 -17.82 -24.41 4.17
N PRO A 159 -18.46 -25.15 5.12
CA PRO A 159 -18.37 -26.61 5.14
C PRO A 159 -19.01 -27.27 3.91
N GLU A 160 -20.09 -26.70 3.37
CA GLU A 160 -20.74 -27.19 2.14
C GLU A 160 -19.82 -26.98 0.93
N LYS A 161 -19.29 -25.76 0.75
CA LYS A 161 -18.32 -25.46 -0.32
C LYS A 161 -17.05 -26.31 -0.22
N LEU A 162 -16.62 -26.63 0.99
CA LEU A 162 -15.47 -27.51 1.20
C LEU A 162 -15.77 -28.94 0.73
N LYS A 163 -16.98 -29.47 0.96
CA LYS A 163 -17.40 -30.78 0.45
C LYS A 163 -17.43 -30.79 -1.08
N GLU A 164 -18.07 -29.80 -1.71
CA GLU A 164 -18.12 -29.66 -3.18
C GLU A 164 -16.70 -29.59 -3.79
N PHE A 165 -15.78 -28.86 -3.14
CA PHE A 165 -14.39 -28.78 -3.57
C PHE A 165 -13.65 -30.12 -3.47
N LEU A 166 -13.89 -30.88 -2.40
CA LEU A 166 -13.30 -32.20 -2.24
C LEU A 166 -13.89 -33.23 -3.21
N GLU A 167 -15.18 -33.14 -3.53
CA GLU A 167 -15.85 -33.98 -4.52
C GLU A 167 -15.34 -33.71 -5.93
N SER A 168 -15.31 -32.44 -6.35
CA SER A 168 -14.71 -32.05 -7.64
C SER A 168 -13.24 -32.48 -7.76
N ARG A 169 -12.45 -32.42 -6.67
CA ARG A 169 -11.08 -32.97 -6.68
C ARG A 169 -11.04 -34.48 -6.86
N LYS A 170 -11.97 -35.23 -6.27
CA LYS A 170 -12.05 -36.69 -6.45
C LYS A 170 -12.46 -37.06 -7.88
N GLU A 171 -13.35 -36.28 -8.49
CA GLU A 171 -13.76 -36.45 -9.88
C GLU A 171 -12.64 -36.11 -10.86
N VAL A 172 -11.85 -35.07 -10.57
CA VAL A 172 -10.73 -34.62 -11.42
C VAL A 172 -9.52 -35.54 -11.32
N VAL A 173 -9.32 -36.29 -10.24
CA VAL A 173 -8.37 -37.42 -10.25
C VAL A 173 -8.98 -38.47 -11.16
N PRO A 174 -8.48 -38.67 -12.40
CA PRO A 174 -9.08 -39.67 -13.28
C PRO A 174 -8.90 -41.00 -12.58
N VAL A 175 -10.01 -41.58 -12.10
CA VAL A 175 -10.04 -42.99 -11.73
C VAL A 175 -9.66 -43.70 -13.01
N LYS A 176 -8.38 -44.08 -13.13
CA LYS A 176 -7.86 -44.79 -14.28
C LYS A 176 -8.85 -45.92 -14.54
N SER A 177 -9.47 -45.91 -15.71
CA SER A 177 -10.51 -46.89 -16.00
C SER A 177 -9.90 -48.28 -15.82
N LYS A 178 -10.72 -49.28 -15.48
CA LYS A 178 -10.23 -50.67 -15.31
C LYS A 178 -9.35 -51.10 -16.50
N GLN A 179 -9.70 -50.65 -17.71
CA GLN A 179 -8.94 -50.85 -18.94
C GLN A 179 -7.55 -50.20 -18.94
N GLN A 180 -7.41 -48.98 -18.42
CA GLN A 180 -6.10 -48.33 -18.28
C GLN A 180 -5.22 -49.06 -17.26
N LEU A 181 -5.80 -49.49 -16.13
CA LEU A 181 -5.09 -50.30 -15.14
C LEU A 181 -4.64 -51.64 -15.72
N GLU A 182 -5.50 -52.33 -16.47
CA GLU A 182 -5.16 -53.58 -17.17
C GLU A 182 -4.11 -53.37 -18.27
N ALA A 183 -4.17 -52.25 -19.01
CA ALA A 183 -3.14 -51.90 -19.99
C ALA A 183 -1.79 -51.59 -19.33
N GLU A 184 -1.79 -50.87 -18.21
CA GLU A 184 -0.59 -50.60 -17.41
C GLU A 184 0.00 -51.89 -16.81
N GLN A 185 -0.84 -52.79 -16.30
CA GLN A 185 -0.39 -54.10 -15.81
C GLN A 185 0.25 -54.93 -16.92
N ARG A 186 -0.38 -55.03 -18.10
CA ARG A 186 0.20 -55.74 -19.25
C ARG A 186 1.52 -55.13 -19.71
N ALA A 187 1.64 -53.80 -19.72
CA ALA A 187 2.88 -53.13 -20.07
C ALA A 187 4.00 -53.38 -19.04
N LYS A 188 3.67 -53.37 -17.74
CA LYS A 188 4.61 -53.74 -16.66
C LYS A 188 5.09 -55.18 -16.78
N ASP A 189 4.18 -56.11 -17.06
CA ASP A 189 4.50 -57.53 -17.25
C ASP A 189 5.44 -57.75 -18.46
N MET A 190 5.28 -56.97 -19.53
CA MET A 190 6.19 -56.96 -20.68
C MET A 190 7.56 -56.39 -20.33
N LEU A 191 7.59 -55.26 -19.61
CA LEU A 191 8.83 -54.63 -19.17
C LEU A 191 9.65 -55.57 -18.27
N GLU A 192 9.00 -56.29 -17.35
CA GLU A 192 9.66 -57.26 -16.48
C GLU A 192 10.24 -58.45 -17.26
N TYR A 193 9.53 -58.94 -18.28
CA TYR A 193 9.98 -60.10 -19.05
C TYR A 193 11.07 -59.78 -20.09
N TYR A 194 10.94 -58.66 -20.80
CA TYR A 194 11.86 -58.28 -21.88
C TYR A 194 12.97 -57.31 -21.45
N GLY A 195 12.79 -56.58 -20.35
CA GLY A 195 13.75 -55.61 -19.84
C GLY A 195 13.75 -54.25 -20.55
N TYR A 196 12.83 -54.02 -21.49
CA TYR A 196 12.63 -52.73 -22.16
C TYR A 196 11.14 -52.39 -22.30
N GLU A 197 10.83 -51.10 -22.37
CA GLU A 197 9.46 -50.60 -22.43
C GLU A 197 8.84 -50.82 -23.82
N ILE A 198 7.72 -51.54 -23.87
CA ILE A 198 6.94 -51.75 -25.09
C ILE A 198 5.59 -51.08 -24.91
N LEU A 199 5.28 -50.11 -25.77
CA LEU A 199 4.01 -49.39 -25.71
C LEU A 199 2.85 -50.28 -26.15
N PRO A 200 1.66 -50.20 -25.50
CA PRO A 200 0.47 -50.94 -25.93
C PRO A 200 0.02 -50.66 -27.38
N ASN A 201 0.46 -49.54 -27.95
CA ASN A 201 0.14 -49.11 -29.32
C ASN A 201 1.09 -49.67 -30.39
N ASP A 202 2.21 -50.31 -29.99
CA ASP A 202 3.16 -50.88 -30.95
C ASP A 202 2.54 -52.15 -31.58
N PRO A 203 2.54 -52.31 -32.92
CA PRO A 203 2.08 -53.54 -33.59
C PRO A 203 2.78 -54.82 -33.09
N ARG A 204 3.97 -54.72 -32.48
CA ARG A 204 4.70 -55.84 -31.89
C ARG A 204 4.10 -56.34 -30.57
N PHE A 205 3.33 -55.50 -29.87
CA PHE A 205 2.85 -55.77 -28.51
C PHE A 205 2.04 -57.08 -28.40
N PRO A 206 1.02 -57.35 -29.26
CA PRO A 206 0.24 -58.59 -29.15
C PRO A 206 1.11 -59.84 -29.35
N ILE A 207 2.03 -59.79 -30.32
CA ILE A 207 2.90 -60.91 -30.68
C ILE A 207 3.86 -61.24 -29.52
N LEU A 208 4.47 -60.22 -28.93
CA LEU A 208 5.40 -60.38 -27.81
C LEU A 208 4.66 -60.84 -26.54
N PHE A 209 3.46 -60.30 -26.29
CA PHE A 209 2.64 -60.69 -25.16
C PHE A 209 2.23 -62.16 -25.22
N GLU A 210 1.80 -62.65 -26.38
CA GLU A 210 1.50 -64.06 -26.58
C GLU A 210 2.72 -64.94 -26.30
N ARG A 211 3.89 -64.61 -26.86
CA ARG A 211 5.14 -65.36 -26.61
C ARG A 211 5.53 -65.39 -25.14
N MET A 212 5.42 -64.27 -24.44
CA MET A 212 5.71 -64.18 -23.02
C MET A 212 4.73 -65.01 -22.20
N THR A 213 3.43 -64.96 -22.48
CA THR A 213 2.43 -65.76 -21.75
C THR A 213 2.62 -67.26 -21.99
N GLU A 214 2.99 -67.67 -23.19
CA GLU A 214 3.34 -69.05 -23.50
C GLU A 214 4.61 -69.50 -22.77
N ALA A 215 5.65 -68.67 -22.72
CA ALA A 215 6.87 -68.95 -21.99
C ALA A 215 6.61 -69.08 -20.48
N LYS A 216 5.82 -68.16 -19.89
CA LYS A 216 5.39 -68.25 -18.48
C LYS A 216 4.58 -69.52 -18.22
N LYS A 217 3.62 -69.89 -19.09
CA LYS A 217 2.85 -71.14 -18.96
C LYS A 217 3.74 -72.39 -19.03
N LYS A 218 4.76 -72.40 -19.90
CA LYS A 218 5.72 -73.51 -19.99
C LYS A 218 6.61 -73.59 -18.74
N ALA A 219 7.10 -72.46 -18.24
CA ALA A 219 7.90 -72.38 -17.02
C ALA A 219 7.12 -72.86 -15.79
N VAL A 220 5.87 -72.44 -15.62
CA VAL A 220 5.00 -72.89 -14.53
C VAL A 220 4.77 -74.41 -14.58
N LYS A 221 4.51 -74.98 -15.76
CA LYS A 221 4.36 -76.44 -15.93
C LYS A 221 5.62 -77.22 -15.61
N LEU A 222 6.81 -76.66 -15.86
CA LEU A 222 8.08 -77.29 -15.50
C LEU A 222 8.33 -77.19 -13.99
N ALA A 223 8.11 -76.01 -13.39
CA ALA A 223 8.23 -75.81 -11.95
C ALA A 223 7.25 -76.69 -11.15
N GLU A 224 6.01 -76.87 -11.61
CA GLU A 224 5.03 -77.75 -10.97
C GLU A 224 5.47 -79.22 -11.04
N LYS A 225 6.04 -79.66 -12.16
CA LYS A 225 6.60 -81.00 -12.30
C LYS A 225 7.80 -81.22 -11.38
N GLU A 226 8.70 -80.23 -11.29
CA GLU A 226 9.84 -80.23 -10.38
C GLU A 226 9.38 -80.27 -8.92
N GLU A 227 8.43 -79.42 -8.51
CA GLU A 227 7.87 -79.41 -7.16
C GLU A 227 7.19 -80.73 -6.80
N LEU A 228 6.43 -81.33 -7.72
CA LEU A 228 5.83 -82.66 -7.54
C LEU A 228 6.91 -83.74 -7.40
N SER A 229 7.98 -83.66 -8.19
CA SER A 229 9.11 -84.61 -8.09
C SER A 229 9.89 -84.45 -6.78
N LEU A 230 10.10 -83.21 -6.32
CA LEU A 230 10.77 -82.89 -5.06
C LEU A 230 9.92 -83.32 -3.86
N LYS A 231 8.59 -83.10 -3.91
CA LYS A 231 7.65 -83.62 -2.90
C LYS A 231 7.69 -85.16 -2.85
N LYS A 232 7.72 -85.84 -4.00
CA LYS A 232 7.87 -87.31 -4.06
C LYS A 232 9.24 -87.78 -3.55
N HIS A 233 10.31 -87.05 -3.83
CA HIS A 233 11.64 -87.39 -3.33
C HIS A 233 11.76 -87.15 -1.82
N ALA A 234 11.17 -86.06 -1.32
CA ALA A 234 11.11 -85.73 0.10
C ALA A 234 10.26 -86.73 0.90
N SER A 235 9.12 -87.18 0.37
CA SER A 235 8.32 -88.24 1.03
C SER A 235 9.06 -89.57 1.06
N ARG A 236 9.74 -89.96 -0.03
CA ARG A 236 10.62 -91.16 -0.05
C ARG A 236 11.79 -91.05 0.92
N LYS A 237 12.41 -89.89 1.07
CA LYS A 237 13.50 -89.66 2.03
C LYS A 237 12.99 -89.80 3.48
N LYS A 238 11.85 -89.16 3.81
CA LYS A 238 11.20 -89.30 5.13
C LYS A 238 10.77 -90.74 5.43
N GLU A 239 10.32 -91.50 4.44
CA GLU A 239 9.96 -92.91 4.62
C GLU A 239 11.21 -93.79 4.87
N LYS A 240 12.35 -93.47 4.25
CA LYS A 240 13.62 -94.16 4.50
C LYS A 240 14.19 -93.83 5.89
N GLU A 241 14.15 -92.57 6.31
CA GLU A 241 14.56 -92.15 7.65
C GLU A 241 13.73 -92.86 8.73
N LYS A 242 12.39 -92.90 8.59
CA LYS A 242 11.51 -93.67 9.50
C LYS A 242 11.77 -95.19 9.52
N LYS A 243 12.27 -95.77 8.42
CA LYS A 243 12.65 -97.19 8.36
C LYS A 243 14.03 -97.45 8.95
N GLN A 244 14.92 -96.45 8.99
CA GLN A 244 16.21 -96.54 9.68
C GLN A 244 16.05 -96.36 11.19
N GLU A 245 15.26 -95.39 11.67
CA GLU A 245 14.97 -95.22 13.10
C GLU A 245 14.33 -96.49 13.71
N LYS A 246 13.36 -97.10 13.00
CA LYS A 246 12.76 -98.38 13.43
C LYS A 246 13.71 -99.59 13.42
N LYS A 247 14.88 -99.50 12.77
CA LYS A 247 15.91 -100.54 12.76
C LYS A 247 16.99 -100.31 13.81
N GLU A 248 17.13 -99.09 14.32
CA GLU A 248 18.09 -98.75 15.38
C GLU A 248 17.47 -98.89 16.79
N ASP A 249 16.14 -98.87 16.90
CA ASP A 249 15.39 -99.07 18.15
C ASP A 249 15.01 -100.54 18.45
N SER A 250 15.40 -101.52 17.61
CA SER A 250 15.08 -102.95 17.76
C SER A 250 16.32 -103.83 17.76
#